data_AF-A0A4Y2T4Z7-F1
#
_entry.id   AF-A0A4Y2T4Z7-F1
#
_cell.length_a   1.000
_cell.length_b   1.000
_cell.length_c   1.000
_cell.angle_alpha   90.00
_cell.angle_beta   90.00
_cell.angle_gamma   90.00
#
_symmetry.space_group_name_H-M   'P 1'
#
loop_
_entity.id
_entity.type
_entity.pdbx_description
1 polymer ?
#
loop_
_entity_poly.entity_id
_entity_poly.type
_entity_poly.pdbx_seq_one_letter_code
_entity_poly.pdbx_strand_id
1 'polypeptide(L)'
;MPFNEGSELHFFVDASRVAYSACVFVRTVLEAETSVSLIRAKTRVAPLKPLTIPRLELMACCIGARLVNSIRDALNLPNIKVTFWSDSEVALWWIKEHGDWSIFVTNRVQEIRQLTQFQLWRHVPGVLNIADILSKGCSARRLLDSRWWEGPTWLKDAPENWPKGEICCEPLAAHTESKKSELVILNVDNDCFPWYCLKMSNYNRMINVFAYILRFVNNCQKNCTSINDSMLSFEEIDKAEKCLIKLLMFDNGILRVKTKITYRKDESFLAPILFPTKCLSFY
;
A
#
# COMPACT_ATOMS: atom_id res chain seq x y z
N MET A 1 -30.86 23.86 -18.64
CA MET A 1 -31.09 22.75 -19.59
C MET A 1 -31.99 21.74 -18.91
N PRO A 2 -33.05 21.24 -19.56
CA PRO A 2 -33.85 20.17 -18.98
C PRO A 2 -33.01 18.89 -18.95
N PHE A 3 -32.87 18.28 -17.77
CA PHE A 3 -32.28 16.95 -17.64
C PHE A 3 -33.22 15.95 -18.31
N ASN A 4 -32.67 15.05 -19.12
CA ASN A 4 -33.41 14.01 -19.82
C ASN A 4 -32.96 12.61 -19.34
N GLU A 5 -33.66 11.55 -19.77
CA GLU A 5 -33.31 10.17 -19.42
C GLU A 5 -31.90 9.76 -19.91
N GLY A 6 -31.39 10.44 -20.94
CA GLY A 6 -30.04 10.25 -21.48
C GLY A 6 -28.95 11.07 -20.80
N SER A 7 -29.25 11.76 -19.68
CA SER A 7 -28.28 12.58 -18.97
C SER A 7 -27.43 11.77 -18.00
N GLU A 8 -26.13 12.04 -17.98
CA GLU A 8 -25.14 11.34 -17.16
C GLU A 8 -24.23 12.35 -16.46
N LEU A 9 -23.84 12.07 -15.21
CA LEU A 9 -22.92 12.90 -14.46
C LEU A 9 -21.51 12.31 -14.50
N HIS A 10 -20.53 13.15 -14.82
CA HIS A 10 -19.12 12.78 -14.84
C HIS A 10 -18.35 13.65 -13.84
N PHE A 11 -17.76 12.99 -12.85
CA PHE A 11 -16.96 13.59 -11.81
C PHE A 11 -15.50 13.41 -12.17
N PHE A 12 -14.73 14.49 -12.22
CA PHE A 12 -13.29 14.45 -12.39
C PHE A 12 -12.65 14.92 -11.10
N VAL A 13 -11.68 14.16 -10.60
CA VAL A 13 -10.93 14.49 -9.39
C VAL A 13 -9.45 14.56 -9.71
N ASP A 14 -8.76 15.45 -9.01
CA ASP A 14 -7.31 15.54 -9.09
C ASP A 14 -6.74 16.18 -7.81
N ALA A 15 -5.47 15.92 -7.54
CA ALA A 15 -4.74 16.53 -6.46
C ALA A 15 -3.31 16.90 -6.85
N SER A 16 -2.88 18.03 -6.30
CA SER A 16 -1.50 18.49 -6.32
C SER A 16 -1.00 18.69 -4.88
N ARG A 17 0.27 19.06 -4.74
CA ARG A 17 0.86 19.41 -3.44
C ARG A 17 0.18 20.61 -2.77
N VAL A 18 -0.49 21.46 -3.54
CA VAL A 18 -1.08 22.72 -3.02
C VAL A 18 -2.58 22.62 -2.81
N ALA A 19 -3.29 21.81 -3.58
CA ALA A 19 -4.73 21.68 -3.48
C ALA A 19 -5.23 20.36 -4.06
N TYR A 20 -6.42 19.97 -3.66
CA TYR A 20 -7.16 18.82 -4.20
C TYR A 20 -8.58 19.24 -4.55
N SER A 21 -9.10 18.70 -5.63
CA SER A 21 -10.29 19.24 -6.28
C SER A 21 -11.16 18.17 -6.93
N ALA A 22 -12.43 18.53 -7.11
CA ALA A 22 -13.40 17.76 -7.87
C ALA A 22 -14.24 18.72 -8.72
N CYS A 23 -14.51 18.35 -9.97
CA CYS A 23 -15.50 19.01 -10.83
C CYS A 23 -16.48 18.01 -11.41
N VAL A 24 -17.67 18.50 -11.73
CA VAL A 24 -18.81 17.69 -12.15
C VAL A 24 -19.39 18.28 -13.42
N PHE A 25 -19.48 17.45 -14.44
CA PHE A 25 -20.09 17.77 -15.71
C PHE A 25 -21.34 16.95 -15.90
N VAL A 26 -22.36 17.54 -16.52
CA VAL A 26 -23.47 16.79 -17.11
C VAL A 26 -23.18 16.58 -18.58
N ARG A 27 -23.32 15.33 -19.02
CA ARG A 27 -23.38 14.95 -20.41
C ARG A 27 -24.83 14.67 -20.76
N THR A 28 -25.36 15.33 -21.78
CA THR A 28 -26.74 15.15 -22.22
C THR A 28 -26.74 14.79 -23.71
N VAL A 29 -27.38 13.67 -24.05
CA VAL A 29 -27.57 13.23 -25.42
C VAL A 29 -29.02 13.52 -25.82
N LEU A 30 -29.23 14.29 -26.88
CA LEU A 30 -30.56 14.64 -27.39
C LEU A 30 -30.55 14.61 -28.91
N GLU A 31 -31.39 13.77 -29.52
CA GLU A 31 -31.62 13.72 -30.98
C GLU A 31 -30.34 13.74 -31.85
N ALA A 32 -29.28 13.06 -31.40
CA ALA A 32 -27.93 12.97 -31.99
C ALA A 32 -26.93 14.10 -31.68
N GLU A 33 -27.30 15.12 -30.90
CA GLU A 33 -26.36 16.10 -30.36
C GLU A 33 -25.96 15.72 -28.92
N THR A 34 -24.64 15.69 -28.66
CA THR A 34 -24.10 15.49 -27.31
C THR A 34 -23.55 16.80 -26.78
N SER A 35 -24.15 17.28 -25.70
CA SER A 35 -23.68 18.46 -24.97
C SER A 35 -23.03 18.06 -23.66
N VAL A 36 -21.99 18.81 -23.28
CA VAL A 36 -21.29 18.65 -22.01
C VAL A 36 -21.21 20.03 -21.36
N SER A 37 -21.58 20.12 -20.09
CA SER A 37 -21.53 21.40 -19.35
C SER A 37 -21.17 21.20 -17.89
N LEU A 38 -20.42 22.15 -17.35
CA LEU A 38 -20.05 22.17 -15.94
C LEU A 38 -21.28 22.45 -15.06
N ILE A 39 -21.51 21.59 -14.07
CA ILE A 39 -22.49 21.82 -13.00
C ILE A 39 -21.82 22.50 -11.80
N ARG A 40 -20.70 21.94 -11.35
CA ARG A 40 -20.05 22.38 -10.11
C ARG A 40 -18.57 22.06 -10.11
N ALA A 41 -17.78 22.96 -9.53
CA ALA A 41 -16.38 22.75 -9.21
C ALA A 41 -16.16 23.01 -7.71
N LYS A 42 -15.27 22.23 -7.08
CA LYS A 42 -14.89 22.41 -5.68
C LYS A 42 -13.40 22.09 -5.51
N THR A 43 -12.66 23.06 -5.00
CA THR A 43 -11.24 22.93 -4.66
C THR A 43 -11.05 23.15 -3.16
N ARG A 44 -10.11 22.42 -2.56
CA ARG A 44 -9.65 22.63 -1.18
C ARG A 44 -8.14 22.73 -1.16
N VAL A 45 -7.62 23.68 -0.40
CA VAL A 45 -6.19 23.82 -0.14
C VAL A 45 -5.70 22.58 0.62
N ALA A 46 -4.51 22.08 0.25
CA ALA A 46 -3.87 20.96 0.92
C ALA A 46 -3.67 21.28 2.41
N PRO A 47 -3.79 20.29 3.32
CA PRO A 47 -3.61 20.52 4.74
C PRO A 47 -2.20 21.05 5.06
N LEU A 48 -2.09 21.90 6.09
CA LEU A 48 -0.80 22.42 6.56
C LEU A 48 0.14 21.29 7.02
N LYS A 49 -0.42 20.22 7.59
CA LYS A 49 0.33 19.00 7.86
C LYS A 49 0.56 18.27 6.54
N PRO A 50 1.81 18.09 6.10
CA PRO A 50 2.10 17.53 4.78
C PRO A 50 1.57 16.10 4.67
N LEU A 51 0.86 15.86 3.58
CA LEU A 51 0.41 14.54 3.16
C LEU A 51 1.20 14.11 1.91
N THR A 52 1.31 12.80 1.71
CA THR A 52 1.85 12.26 0.48
C THR A 52 0.90 12.55 -0.69
N ILE A 53 1.42 12.58 -1.92
CA ILE A 53 0.61 12.80 -3.13
C ILE A 53 -0.53 11.76 -3.22
N PRO A 54 -0.29 10.44 -3.04
CA PRO A 54 -1.37 9.46 -3.05
C PRO A 54 -2.48 9.72 -2.02
N ARG A 55 -2.13 10.20 -0.82
CA ARG A 55 -3.14 10.59 0.18
C ARG A 55 -3.95 11.81 -0.25
N LEU A 56 -3.34 12.77 -0.93
CA LEU A 56 -4.04 13.94 -1.47
C LEU A 56 -4.95 13.55 -2.64
N GLU A 57 -4.51 12.66 -3.51
CA GLU A 57 -5.33 12.09 -4.60
C GLU A 57 -6.55 11.34 -4.03
N LEU A 58 -6.34 10.50 -2.99
CA LEU A 58 -7.46 9.85 -2.29
C LEU A 58 -8.42 10.86 -1.63
N MET A 59 -7.89 11.97 -1.11
CA MET A 59 -8.71 13.06 -0.57
C MET A 59 -9.53 13.76 -1.67
N ALA A 60 -9.00 13.90 -2.89
CA ALA A 60 -9.77 14.38 -4.04
C ALA A 60 -10.93 13.44 -4.35
N CYS A 61 -10.69 12.12 -4.37
CA CYS A 61 -11.73 11.11 -4.52
C CYS A 61 -12.81 11.23 -3.43
N CYS A 62 -12.44 11.46 -2.16
CA CYS A 62 -13.41 11.68 -1.09
C CYS A 62 -14.30 12.92 -1.32
N ILE A 63 -13.75 14.02 -1.83
CA ILE A 63 -14.59 15.19 -2.17
C ILE A 63 -15.56 14.82 -3.30
N GLY A 64 -15.07 14.18 -4.35
CA GLY A 64 -15.92 13.74 -5.47
C GLY A 64 -17.08 12.86 -5.00
N ALA A 65 -16.79 11.87 -4.15
CA ALA A 65 -17.78 10.99 -3.56
C ALA A 65 -18.83 11.74 -2.71
N ARG A 66 -18.43 12.76 -1.94
CA ARG A 66 -19.38 13.57 -1.16
C ARG A 66 -20.25 14.48 -2.04
N LEU A 67 -19.71 14.95 -3.16
CA LEU A 67 -20.44 15.84 -4.06
C LEU A 67 -21.62 15.14 -4.75
N VAL A 68 -21.54 13.83 -5.01
CA VAL A 68 -22.59 13.13 -5.76
C VAL A 68 -23.94 13.21 -5.08
N ASN A 69 -24.01 12.96 -3.76
CA ASN A 69 -25.25 13.02 -3.00
C ASN A 69 -25.79 14.45 -2.96
N SER A 70 -24.91 15.42 -2.68
CA SER A 70 -25.30 16.84 -2.69
C SER A 70 -25.89 17.29 -4.03
N ILE A 71 -25.41 16.77 -5.15
CA ILE A 71 -25.91 17.12 -6.49
C ILE A 71 -27.20 16.38 -6.80
N ARG A 72 -27.28 15.08 -6.49
CA ARG A 72 -28.50 14.29 -6.69
C ARG A 72 -29.68 14.86 -5.93
N ASP A 73 -29.47 15.25 -4.68
CA ASP A 73 -30.49 15.86 -3.82
C ASP A 73 -30.90 17.23 -4.35
N ALA A 74 -29.93 18.08 -4.72
CA ALA A 74 -30.20 19.43 -5.21
C ALA A 74 -30.91 19.46 -6.58
N LEU A 75 -30.64 18.48 -7.45
CA LEU A 75 -31.24 18.37 -8.77
C LEU A 75 -32.48 17.47 -8.80
N ASN A 76 -32.81 16.81 -7.69
CA ASN A 76 -33.87 15.80 -7.58
C ASN A 76 -33.73 14.67 -8.62
N LEU A 77 -32.50 14.15 -8.78
CA LEU A 77 -32.13 13.13 -9.77
C LEU A 77 -31.46 11.92 -9.07
N PRO A 78 -32.19 11.15 -8.24
CA PRO A 78 -31.58 10.08 -7.44
C PRO A 78 -30.94 8.97 -8.28
N ASN A 79 -31.51 8.68 -9.46
CA ASN A 79 -31.13 7.55 -10.30
C ASN A 79 -30.27 7.94 -11.51
N ILE A 80 -29.76 9.18 -11.58
CA ILE A 80 -28.88 9.57 -12.69
C ILE A 80 -27.61 8.73 -12.70
N LYS A 81 -27.18 8.32 -13.89
CA LYS A 81 -25.93 7.59 -14.10
C LYS A 81 -24.75 8.46 -13.71
N VAL A 82 -23.77 7.87 -13.05
CA VAL A 82 -22.59 8.57 -12.54
C VAL A 82 -21.32 7.81 -12.92
N THR A 83 -20.29 8.52 -13.36
CA THR A 83 -18.93 8.00 -13.52
C THR A 83 -17.94 8.93 -12.81
N PHE A 84 -16.95 8.35 -12.12
CA PHE A 84 -15.85 9.08 -11.51
C PHE A 84 -14.56 8.82 -12.29
N TRP A 85 -13.77 9.86 -12.50
CA TRP A 85 -12.53 9.85 -13.25
C TRP A 85 -11.39 10.38 -12.38
N SER A 86 -10.31 9.62 -12.32
CA SER A 86 -9.05 9.99 -11.65
C SER A 86 -7.87 9.51 -12.48
N ASP A 87 -6.76 10.22 -12.47
CA ASP A 87 -5.48 9.81 -13.04
C ASP A 87 -4.55 9.13 -12.02
N SER A 88 -4.97 9.06 -10.75
CA SER A 88 -4.24 8.35 -9.71
C SER A 88 -4.55 6.86 -9.72
N GLU A 89 -3.66 6.06 -10.30
CA GLU A 89 -3.71 4.60 -10.22
C GLU A 89 -3.67 4.10 -8.77
N VAL A 90 -2.89 4.74 -7.90
CA VAL A 90 -2.76 4.36 -6.48
C VAL A 90 -4.08 4.57 -5.73
N ALA A 91 -4.71 5.73 -5.88
CA ALA A 91 -5.98 6.00 -5.21
C ALA A 91 -7.09 5.10 -5.74
N LEU A 92 -7.13 4.85 -7.06
CA LEU A 92 -8.09 3.94 -7.67
C LEU A 92 -7.86 2.49 -7.22
N TRP A 93 -6.61 2.04 -7.08
CA TRP A 93 -6.28 0.72 -6.55
C TRP A 93 -6.83 0.57 -5.13
N TRP A 94 -6.56 1.51 -4.24
CA TRP A 94 -7.11 1.48 -2.87
C TRP A 94 -8.64 1.47 -2.83
N ILE A 95 -9.31 2.16 -3.76
CA ILE A 95 -10.77 2.18 -3.85
C ILE A 95 -11.33 0.84 -4.34
N LYS A 96 -10.65 0.16 -5.26
CA LYS A 96 -11.13 -1.10 -5.88
C LYS A 96 -10.75 -2.33 -5.07
N GLU A 97 -9.55 -2.37 -4.51
CA GLU A 97 -9.00 -3.55 -3.85
C GLU A 97 -9.14 -3.52 -2.33
N HIS A 98 -9.18 -4.70 -1.72
CA HIS A 98 -9.11 -4.83 -0.27
C HIS A 98 -7.65 -4.99 0.15
N GLY A 99 -7.25 -4.31 1.24
CA GLY A 99 -5.92 -4.48 1.80
C GLY A 99 -5.78 -3.85 3.17
N ASP A 100 -4.74 -4.28 3.87
CA ASP A 100 -4.36 -3.75 5.19
C ASP A 100 -3.60 -2.43 5.04
N TRP A 101 -4.34 -1.40 4.66
CA TRP A 101 -3.82 -0.05 4.52
C TRP A 101 -3.72 0.66 5.88
N SER A 102 -2.99 1.78 5.91
CA SER A 102 -2.92 2.66 7.06
C SER A 102 -4.31 3.16 7.44
N ILE A 103 -4.51 3.48 8.72
CA ILE A 103 -5.80 3.96 9.25
C ILE A 103 -6.35 5.13 8.44
N PHE A 104 -5.46 6.02 7.96
CA PHE A 104 -5.85 7.14 7.11
C PHE A 104 -6.49 6.67 5.81
N VAL A 105 -5.82 5.77 5.08
CA VAL A 105 -6.30 5.24 3.79
C VAL A 105 -7.57 4.42 4.01
N THR A 106 -7.57 3.51 4.99
CA THR A 106 -8.74 2.67 5.31
C THR A 106 -9.99 3.51 5.57
N ASN A 107 -9.89 4.53 6.42
CA ASN A 107 -11.05 5.37 6.76
C ASN A 107 -11.59 6.13 5.54
N ARG A 108 -10.72 6.60 4.64
CA ARG A 108 -11.10 7.34 3.43
C ARG A 108 -11.70 6.43 2.37
N VAL A 109 -11.12 5.25 2.16
CA VAL A 109 -11.67 4.22 1.26
C VAL A 109 -13.05 3.76 1.75
N GLN A 110 -13.21 3.52 3.04
CA GLN A 110 -14.49 3.12 3.62
C GLN A 110 -15.57 4.20 3.37
N GLU A 111 -15.24 5.47 3.60
CA GLU A 111 -16.15 6.57 3.30
C GLU A 111 -16.53 6.63 1.82
N ILE A 112 -15.57 6.50 0.90
CA ILE A 112 -15.83 6.50 -0.55
C ILE A 112 -16.76 5.36 -0.94
N ARG A 113 -16.52 4.15 -0.42
CA ARG A 113 -17.32 2.94 -0.71
C ARG A 113 -18.72 2.98 -0.08
N GLN A 114 -18.91 3.74 1.00
CA GLN A 114 -20.24 3.98 1.57
C GLN A 114 -21.06 4.96 0.72
N LEU A 115 -20.41 5.94 0.10
CA LEU A 115 -21.07 6.97 -0.71
C LEU A 115 -21.23 6.56 -2.18
N THR A 116 -20.36 5.68 -2.70
CA THR A 116 -20.28 5.33 -4.12
C THR A 116 -19.92 3.87 -4.32
N GLN A 117 -20.32 3.30 -5.45
CA GLN A 117 -19.89 1.97 -5.89
C GLN A 117 -18.49 2.07 -6.52
N PHE A 118 -17.57 1.19 -6.13
CA PHE A 118 -16.18 1.22 -6.61
C PHE A 118 -16.06 1.00 -8.13
N GLN A 119 -17.02 0.30 -8.75
CA GLN A 119 -17.07 0.04 -10.19
C GLN A 119 -17.28 1.32 -11.03
N LEU A 120 -17.81 2.38 -10.41
CA LEU A 120 -18.03 3.66 -11.08
C LEU A 120 -16.74 4.48 -11.25
N TRP A 121 -15.65 4.06 -10.60
CA TRP A 121 -14.36 4.73 -10.64
C TRP A 121 -13.50 4.22 -11.80
N ARG A 122 -13.18 5.13 -12.71
CA ARG A 122 -12.41 4.88 -13.93
C ARG A 122 -11.11 5.68 -13.93
N HIS A 123 -10.10 5.09 -14.55
CA HIS A 123 -8.85 5.79 -14.78
C HIS A 123 -8.95 6.66 -16.05
N VAL A 124 -8.42 7.88 -15.98
CA VAL A 124 -8.19 8.77 -17.13
C VAL A 124 -6.72 9.17 -17.13
N PRO A 125 -6.00 9.14 -18.27
CA PRO A 125 -4.63 9.65 -18.31
C PRO A 125 -4.56 11.09 -17.83
N GLY A 126 -3.54 11.45 -17.03
CA GLY A 126 -3.43 12.80 -16.44
C GLY A 126 -3.46 13.94 -17.46
N VAL A 127 -2.93 13.73 -18.68
CA VAL A 127 -2.99 14.70 -19.79
C VAL A 127 -4.44 14.99 -20.24
N LEU A 128 -5.33 14.01 -20.08
CA LEU A 128 -6.75 14.09 -20.42
C LEU A 128 -7.62 14.45 -19.20
N ASN A 129 -7.04 14.51 -17.99
CA ASN A 129 -7.75 14.83 -16.76
C ASN A 129 -7.94 16.35 -16.63
N ILE A 130 -9.17 16.81 -16.82
CA ILE A 130 -9.49 18.24 -16.76
C ILE A 130 -9.51 18.82 -15.34
N ALA A 131 -9.50 17.98 -14.30
CA ALA A 131 -9.46 18.44 -12.91
C ALA A 131 -8.09 19.04 -12.53
N ASP A 132 -7.05 18.81 -13.33
CA ASP A 132 -5.70 19.36 -13.14
C ASP A 132 -5.65 20.88 -12.99
N ILE A 133 -6.46 21.57 -13.80
CA ILE A 133 -6.59 23.04 -13.77
C ILE A 133 -7.04 23.53 -12.39
N LEU A 134 -7.86 22.75 -11.68
CA LEU A 134 -8.39 23.12 -10.37
C LEU A 134 -7.42 22.82 -9.23
N SER A 135 -6.59 21.79 -9.36
CA SER A 135 -5.66 21.37 -8.31
C SER A 135 -4.34 22.14 -8.38
N LYS A 136 -3.87 22.50 -9.59
CA LYS A 136 -2.60 23.23 -9.82
C LYS A 136 -2.79 24.74 -10.00
N GLY A 137 -4.02 25.16 -10.29
CA GLY A 137 -4.34 26.55 -10.60
C GLY A 137 -4.06 26.91 -12.06
N CYS A 138 -4.69 27.98 -12.53
CA CYS A 138 -4.62 28.44 -13.91
C CYS A 138 -4.79 29.96 -13.98
N SER A 139 -4.17 30.60 -14.97
CA SER A 139 -4.39 32.02 -15.22
C SER A 139 -5.78 32.26 -15.82
N ALA A 140 -6.36 33.43 -15.57
CA ALA A 140 -7.67 33.80 -16.12
C ALA A 140 -7.71 33.68 -17.65
N ARG A 141 -6.64 34.10 -18.33
CA ARG A 141 -6.51 33.99 -19.79
C ARG A 141 -6.54 32.54 -20.27
N ARG A 142 -5.72 31.67 -19.67
CA ARG A 142 -5.68 30.24 -20.05
C ARG A 142 -7.02 29.55 -19.78
N LEU A 143 -7.73 29.92 -18.70
CA LEU A 143 -9.06 29.40 -18.40
C LEU A 143 -10.11 29.82 -19.44
N LEU A 144 -10.07 31.07 -19.89
CA LEU A 144 -10.94 31.59 -20.95
C LEU A 144 -10.65 30.90 -22.29
N ASP A 145 -9.37 30.83 -22.66
CA ASP A 145 -8.93 30.24 -23.92
C ASP A 145 -9.26 28.74 -24.00
N SER A 146 -9.19 28.02 -22.88
CA SER A 146 -9.48 26.59 -22.83
C SER A 146 -10.96 26.24 -22.80
N ARG A 147 -11.86 27.20 -22.58
CA ARG A 147 -13.31 26.99 -22.41
C ARG A 147 -13.63 25.82 -21.46
N TRP A 148 -12.91 25.75 -20.34
CA TRP A 148 -12.89 24.57 -19.48
C TRP A 148 -14.28 24.11 -18.99
N TRP A 149 -15.23 25.04 -18.88
CA TRP A 149 -16.62 24.76 -18.51
C TRP A 149 -17.43 23.96 -19.55
N GLU A 150 -16.92 23.81 -20.78
CA GLU A 150 -17.49 22.95 -21.83
C GLU A 150 -17.07 21.48 -21.69
N GLY A 151 -16.17 21.17 -20.75
CA GLY A 151 -15.70 19.82 -20.47
C GLY A 151 -14.72 19.27 -21.51
N PRO A 152 -14.29 18.00 -21.35
CA PRO A 152 -13.37 17.37 -22.28
C PRO A 152 -14.08 17.07 -23.60
N THR A 153 -13.40 17.30 -24.73
CA THR A 153 -13.96 17.02 -26.06
C THR A 153 -14.34 15.55 -26.22
N TRP A 154 -13.49 14.63 -25.74
CA TRP A 154 -13.72 13.19 -25.81
C TRP A 154 -14.97 12.73 -25.04
N LEU A 155 -15.47 13.52 -24.09
CA LEU A 155 -16.68 13.18 -23.35
C LEU A 155 -17.94 13.37 -24.21
N LYS A 156 -17.84 14.15 -25.29
CA LYS A 156 -18.91 14.29 -26.30
C LYS A 156 -18.98 13.08 -27.22
N ASP A 157 -17.89 12.33 -27.36
CA ASP A 157 -17.84 11.13 -28.18
C ASP A 157 -18.64 9.97 -27.55
N ALA A 158 -18.81 8.91 -28.33
CA ALA A 158 -19.45 7.68 -27.88
C ALA A 158 -18.64 7.01 -26.75
N PRO A 159 -19.29 6.34 -25.79
CA PRO A 159 -18.62 5.74 -24.63
C PRO A 159 -17.47 4.77 -24.94
N GLU A 160 -17.49 4.17 -26.13
CA GLU A 160 -16.46 3.24 -26.62
C GLU A 160 -15.13 3.93 -26.91
N ASN A 161 -15.18 5.24 -27.20
CA ASN A 161 -14.03 6.09 -27.53
C ASN A 161 -13.47 6.82 -26.30
N TRP A 162 -14.11 6.70 -25.14
CA TRP A 162 -13.59 7.28 -23.91
C TRP A 162 -12.27 6.62 -23.49
N PRO A 163 -11.44 7.31 -22.69
CA PRO A 163 -10.21 6.74 -22.18
C PRO A 163 -10.46 5.41 -21.45
N LYS A 164 -9.83 4.35 -21.95
CA LYS A 164 -9.82 3.03 -21.32
C LYS A 164 -8.55 2.91 -20.50
N GLY A 165 -8.63 3.30 -19.24
CA GLY A 165 -7.58 3.06 -18.27
C GLY A 165 -7.88 1.77 -17.49
N GLU A 166 -7.27 0.67 -17.90
CA GLU A 166 -7.20 -0.53 -17.06
C GLU A 166 -6.02 -0.38 -16.09
N ILE A 167 -6.27 -0.63 -14.80
CA ILE A 167 -5.20 -0.72 -13.81
C ILE A 167 -4.69 -2.14 -13.90
N CYS A 168 -3.71 -2.37 -14.77
CA CYS A 168 -3.26 -3.72 -15.12
C CYS A 168 -2.39 -4.37 -14.03
N CYS A 169 -1.85 -3.58 -13.10
CA CYS A 169 -0.92 -4.04 -12.08
C CYS A 169 -1.08 -3.26 -10.78
N GLU A 170 -0.72 -3.88 -9.66
CA GLU A 170 -0.65 -3.21 -8.36
C GLU A 170 0.43 -2.11 -8.39
N PRO A 171 0.08 -0.84 -8.10
CA PRO A 171 1.06 0.22 -8.06
C PRO A 171 2.03 0.00 -6.88
N LEU A 172 3.34 -0.02 -7.15
CA LEU A 172 4.37 -0.22 -6.11
C LEU A 172 4.23 0.78 -4.93
N ALA A 173 3.76 2.00 -5.23
CA ALA A 173 3.50 3.04 -4.23
C ALA A 173 2.33 2.72 -3.28
N ALA A 174 1.40 1.82 -3.66
CA ALA A 174 0.29 1.39 -2.81
C ALA A 174 0.79 0.71 -1.52
N HIS A 175 1.89 -0.05 -1.61
CA HIS A 175 2.50 -0.72 -0.45
C HIS A 175 3.14 0.23 0.56
N THR A 176 3.42 1.48 0.17
CA THR A 176 3.99 2.48 1.11
C THR A 176 3.03 2.74 2.28
N GLU A 177 1.74 2.56 2.04
CA GLU A 177 0.67 2.72 3.02
C GLU A 177 0.17 1.40 3.60
N SER A 178 0.71 0.24 3.21
CA SER A 178 0.41 -1.00 3.92
C SER A 178 0.82 -0.86 5.38
N LYS A 179 -0.01 -1.35 6.31
CA LYS A 179 0.38 -1.47 7.71
C LYS A 179 1.66 -2.29 7.74
N LYS A 180 2.77 -1.62 8.04
CA LYS A 180 3.99 -2.34 8.38
C LYS A 180 3.65 -3.14 9.62
N SER A 181 3.74 -4.45 9.53
CA SER A 181 3.98 -5.27 10.70
C SER A 181 5.27 -4.73 11.30
N GLU A 182 5.16 -3.91 12.34
CA GLU A 182 6.30 -3.57 13.18
C GLU A 182 6.76 -4.87 13.81
N LEU A 183 7.72 -5.53 13.16
CA LEU A 183 8.65 -6.37 13.88
C LEU A 183 9.33 -5.41 14.86
N VAL A 184 8.83 -5.36 16.08
CA VAL A 184 9.56 -4.79 17.21
C VAL A 184 10.80 -5.66 17.35
N ILE A 185 11.86 -5.30 16.65
CA ILE A 185 13.20 -5.73 16.99
C ILE A 185 13.45 -5.02 18.30
N LEU A 186 13.27 -5.75 19.41
CA LEU A 186 13.84 -5.35 20.67
C LEU A 186 15.33 -5.16 20.37
N ASN A 187 15.80 -3.92 20.38
CA ASN A 187 17.24 -3.63 20.41
C ASN A 187 17.75 -4.19 21.73
N VAL A 188 18.06 -5.48 21.75
CA VAL A 188 19.03 -6.04 22.67
C VAL A 188 20.36 -5.52 22.13
N ASP A 189 21.09 -4.73 22.92
CA ASP A 189 22.42 -4.27 22.55
C ASP A 189 23.21 -5.44 21.94
N ASN A 190 23.65 -5.26 20.70
CA ASN A 190 24.21 -6.29 19.82
C ASN A 190 25.60 -6.78 20.27
N ASP A 191 26.04 -6.40 21.46
CA ASP A 191 27.34 -6.75 22.03
C ASP A 191 27.25 -7.82 23.12
N CYS A 192 26.07 -8.26 23.52
CA CYS A 192 25.95 -9.30 24.53
C CYS A 192 25.83 -10.68 23.87
N PHE A 193 26.95 -11.19 23.34
CA PHE A 193 27.08 -12.62 23.05
C PHE A 193 26.65 -13.37 24.32
N PRO A 194 25.64 -14.25 24.28
CA PRO A 194 25.11 -14.82 25.51
C PRO A 194 26.24 -15.47 26.30
N TRP A 195 26.38 -15.12 27.57
CA TRP A 195 27.55 -15.50 28.39
C TRP A 195 27.83 -17.01 28.40
N TYR A 196 26.80 -17.84 28.19
CA TYR A 196 26.92 -19.29 28.10
C TYR A 196 27.54 -19.77 26.79
N CYS A 197 27.42 -19.02 25.69
CA CYS A 197 28.05 -19.34 24.40
C CYS A 197 29.58 -19.17 24.46
N LEU A 198 30.09 -18.25 25.30
CA LEU A 198 31.53 -18.01 25.46
C LEU A 198 32.20 -18.93 26.49
N LYS A 199 31.43 -19.54 27.40
CA LYS A 199 31.95 -20.41 28.48
C LYS A 199 31.87 -21.90 28.20
N MET A 200 31.12 -22.33 27.17
CA MET A 200 30.85 -23.74 26.92
C MET A 200 31.55 -24.20 25.63
N SER A 201 32.55 -25.07 25.77
CA SER A 201 33.28 -25.67 24.65
C SER A 201 32.57 -26.87 24.02
N ASN A 202 31.41 -27.29 24.56
CA ASN A 202 30.67 -28.46 24.11
C ASN A 202 29.26 -28.07 23.63
N TYR A 203 28.99 -28.40 22.36
CA TYR A 203 27.73 -28.14 21.66
C TYR A 203 26.50 -28.69 22.40
N ASN A 204 26.55 -29.95 22.84
CA ASN A 204 25.42 -30.59 23.52
C ASN A 204 25.14 -29.93 24.88
N ARG A 205 26.19 -29.47 25.57
CA ARG A 205 26.04 -28.74 26.83
C ARG A 205 25.40 -27.38 26.61
N MET A 206 25.75 -26.70 25.51
CA MET A 206 25.15 -25.43 25.13
C MET A 206 23.66 -25.57 24.81
N ILE A 207 23.28 -26.58 24.02
CA ILE A 207 21.88 -26.87 23.72
C ILE A 207 21.09 -27.15 24.99
N ASN A 208 21.63 -27.98 25.90
CA ASN A 208 20.92 -28.32 27.14
C ASN A 208 20.72 -27.08 28.03
N VAL A 209 21.73 -26.22 28.17
CA VAL A 209 21.59 -24.96 28.92
C VAL A 209 20.53 -24.07 28.28
N PHE A 210 20.54 -23.96 26.95
CA PHE A 210 19.55 -23.16 26.23
C PHE A 210 18.13 -23.74 26.34
N ALA A 211 17.99 -25.07 26.33
CA ALA A 211 16.73 -25.77 26.56
C ALA A 211 16.17 -25.51 27.97
N TYR A 212 17.02 -25.52 29.00
CA TYR A 212 16.62 -25.16 30.36
C TYR A 212 16.20 -23.69 30.47
N ILE A 213 16.87 -22.76 29.77
CA ILE A 213 16.45 -21.35 29.71
C ILE A 213 15.07 -21.21 29.06
N LEU A 214 14.84 -21.87 27.93
CA LEU A 214 13.53 -21.86 27.26
C LEU A 214 12.42 -22.47 28.12
N ARG A 215 12.73 -23.56 28.83
CA ARG A 215 11.80 -24.17 29.79
C ARG A 215 11.48 -23.24 30.95
N PHE A 216 12.49 -22.58 31.52
CA PHE A 216 12.29 -21.60 32.59
C PHE A 216 11.38 -20.46 32.13
N VAL A 217 11.64 -19.89 30.94
CA VAL A 217 10.78 -18.84 30.36
C VAL A 217 9.35 -19.34 30.20
N ASN A 218 9.16 -20.55 29.69
CA ASN A 218 7.83 -21.15 29.51
C ASN A 218 7.10 -21.36 30.85
N ASN A 219 7.82 -21.82 31.88
CA ASN A 219 7.29 -21.99 33.24
C ASN A 219 6.91 -20.64 33.89
N CYS A 220 7.55 -19.53 33.50
CA CYS A 220 7.23 -18.18 33.99
C CYS A 220 6.10 -17.48 33.23
N GLN A 221 5.58 -18.05 32.14
CA GLN A 221 4.48 -17.45 31.37
C GLN A 221 3.12 -17.71 32.04
N LYS A 222 2.21 -16.71 32.00
CA LYS A 222 0.89 -16.71 32.67
C LYS A 222 -0.04 -17.88 32.31
N ASN A 223 0.23 -18.58 31.22
CA ASN A 223 -0.60 -19.68 30.70
C ASN A 223 -0.04 -21.08 31.04
N CYS A 224 1.03 -21.17 31.83
CA CYS A 224 1.62 -22.45 32.20
C CYS A 224 0.75 -23.13 33.28
N THR A 225 0.17 -24.28 32.95
CA THR A 225 -0.72 -25.05 33.84
C THR A 225 0.02 -26.01 34.76
N SER A 226 1.29 -26.34 34.48
CA SER A 226 2.14 -27.19 35.32
C SER A 226 3.63 -26.86 35.16
N ILE A 227 4.37 -26.84 36.28
CA ILE A 227 5.81 -26.62 36.29
C ILE A 227 6.49 -27.92 35.88
N ASN A 228 7.18 -27.93 34.74
CA ASN A 228 7.99 -29.07 34.32
C ASN A 228 9.40 -28.96 34.93
N ASP A 229 9.75 -29.89 35.83
CA ASP A 229 11.07 -30.00 36.49
C ASP A 229 11.74 -31.37 36.24
N SER A 230 11.26 -32.11 35.24
CA SER A 230 11.79 -33.43 34.89
C SER A 230 13.08 -33.33 34.05
N MET A 231 13.65 -34.46 33.61
CA MET A 231 14.77 -34.41 32.64
C MET A 231 14.34 -33.71 31.33
N LEU A 232 15.30 -33.18 30.58
CA LEU A 232 15.03 -32.57 29.27
C LEU A 232 14.48 -33.64 28.31
N SER A 233 13.33 -33.34 27.70
CA SER A 233 12.79 -34.18 26.64
C SER A 233 13.53 -33.93 25.33
N PHE A 234 13.48 -34.93 24.43
CA PHE A 234 14.06 -34.79 23.09
C PHE A 234 13.47 -33.60 22.32
N GLU A 235 12.16 -33.34 22.48
CA GLU A 235 11.48 -32.22 21.82
C GLU A 235 11.98 -30.85 22.29
N GLU A 236 12.31 -30.71 23.58
CA GLU A 236 12.87 -29.47 24.12
C GLU A 236 14.30 -29.22 23.63
N ILE A 237 15.08 -30.29 23.48
CA ILE A 237 16.44 -30.25 22.94
C ILE A 237 16.41 -29.85 21.45
N ASP A 238 15.56 -30.50 20.64
CA ASP A 238 15.40 -30.19 19.21
C ASP A 238 14.88 -28.76 18.99
N LYS A 239 13.93 -28.31 19.81
CA LYS A 239 13.43 -26.93 19.78
C LYS A 239 14.53 -25.93 20.14
N ALA A 240 15.31 -26.22 21.18
CA ALA A 240 16.42 -25.39 21.61
C ALA A 240 17.49 -25.27 20.52
N GLU A 241 17.86 -26.38 19.89
CA GLU A 241 18.82 -26.42 18.78
C GLU A 241 18.35 -25.55 17.59
N LYS A 242 17.11 -25.73 17.14
CA LYS A 242 16.54 -24.93 16.04
C LYS A 242 16.47 -23.43 16.36
N CYS A 243 16.11 -23.07 17.60
CA CYS A 243 16.07 -21.68 18.03
C CYS A 243 17.47 -21.06 18.10
N LEU A 244 18.45 -21.80 18.59
CA LEU A 244 19.84 -21.35 18.67
C LEU A 244 20.44 -21.11 17.28
N ILE A 245 20.20 -22.02 16.32
CA ILE A 245 20.61 -21.86 14.92
C ILE A 245 19.98 -20.60 14.32
N LYS A 246 18.67 -20.38 14.54
CA LYS A 246 17.98 -19.18 14.04
C LYS A 246 18.56 -17.89 14.61
N LEU A 247 18.87 -17.84 15.90
CA LEU A 247 19.48 -16.68 16.54
C LEU A 247 20.86 -16.35 15.93
N LEU A 248 21.70 -17.37 15.77
CA LEU A 248 23.03 -17.22 15.14
C LEU A 248 22.95 -16.79 13.67
N MET A 249 21.91 -17.23 12.95
CA MET A 249 21.67 -16.82 11.56
C MET A 249 21.13 -15.39 11.44
N PHE A 250 20.41 -14.89 12.44
CA PHE A 250 19.82 -13.55 12.44
C PHE A 250 20.84 -12.46 12.77
N ASP A 251 21.74 -12.71 13.72
CA ASP A 251 22.72 -11.70 14.17
C ASP A 251 23.84 -11.44 13.15
N ASN A 252 24.13 -12.39 12.25
CA ASN A 252 25.32 -12.34 11.39
C ASN A 252 25.05 -12.50 9.89
N GLY A 253 23.83 -12.18 9.42
CA GLY A 253 23.41 -12.16 8.00
C GLY A 253 24.37 -12.84 7.02
N ILE A 254 24.22 -14.15 6.79
CA ILE A 254 25.07 -14.99 5.92
C ILE A 254 26.57 -14.66 6.08
N LEU A 255 27.27 -15.38 6.96
CA LEU A 255 28.73 -15.38 7.02
C LEU A 255 29.35 -15.76 5.67
N ARG A 256 29.75 -14.74 4.89
CA ARG A 256 30.64 -14.90 3.73
C ARG A 256 32.08 -14.84 4.23
N VAL A 257 32.65 -15.99 4.60
CA VAL A 257 34.07 -16.06 4.96
C VAL A 257 34.90 -15.85 3.69
N LYS A 258 35.72 -14.80 3.66
CA LYS A 258 36.74 -14.58 2.62
C LYS A 258 37.74 -15.74 2.62
N THR A 259 37.55 -16.73 1.78
CA THR A 259 38.66 -17.57 1.33
C THR A 259 39.19 -16.99 0.02
N LYS A 260 40.46 -16.60 0.02
CA LYS A 260 41.17 -16.20 -1.20
C LYS A 260 41.42 -17.48 -2.00
N ILE A 261 40.50 -17.83 -2.89
CA ILE A 261 40.69 -18.94 -3.83
C ILE A 261 41.44 -18.39 -5.04
N THR A 262 42.76 -18.58 -5.06
CA THR A 262 43.57 -18.40 -6.27
C THR A 262 43.27 -19.52 -7.25
N TYR A 263 42.63 -19.17 -8.37
CA TYR A 263 42.47 -19.90 -9.64
C TYR A 263 42.40 -21.44 -9.63
N ARG A 264 41.23 -21.99 -9.98
CA ARG A 264 41.10 -23.31 -10.62
C ARG A 264 40.06 -23.25 -11.74
N LYS A 265 40.40 -23.82 -12.90
CA LYS A 265 39.51 -23.99 -14.06
C LYS A 265 38.88 -25.37 -13.98
N ASP A 266 37.73 -25.50 -13.33
CA ASP A 266 36.86 -26.68 -13.44
C ASP A 266 35.40 -26.18 -13.39
N GLU A 267 34.62 -26.43 -14.46
CA GLU A 267 33.23 -25.93 -14.60
C GLU A 267 32.18 -26.82 -13.92
N SER A 268 32.58 -27.87 -13.18
CA SER A 268 31.66 -28.87 -12.60
C SER A 268 31.71 -28.99 -11.07
N PHE A 269 32.18 -27.97 -10.35
CA PHE A 269 32.20 -28.00 -8.88
C PHE A 269 30.86 -27.51 -8.28
N LEU A 270 30.05 -28.44 -7.78
CA LEU A 270 28.94 -28.15 -6.86
C LEU A 270 29.53 -27.77 -5.49
N ALA A 271 29.07 -26.64 -4.93
CA ALA A 271 29.63 -25.99 -3.75
C ALA A 271 29.93 -26.94 -2.57
N PRO A 272 31.00 -26.70 -1.79
CA PRO A 272 31.40 -27.60 -0.72
C PRO A 272 30.49 -27.43 0.51
N ILE A 273 30.05 -28.55 1.08
CA ILE A 273 29.49 -28.62 2.43
C ILE A 273 30.64 -28.32 3.41
N LEU A 274 30.50 -27.27 4.23
CA LEU A 274 31.52 -26.83 5.17
C LEU A 274 31.08 -27.08 6.62
N PHE A 275 31.89 -27.88 7.34
CA PHE A 275 31.84 -28.05 8.79
C PHE A 275 32.72 -27.00 9.51
N PRO A 276 32.47 -26.70 10.80
CA PRO A 276 33.26 -25.73 11.57
C PRO A 276 34.70 -26.20 11.81
N THR A 277 35.65 -25.29 11.60
CA THR A 277 37.12 -25.45 11.72
C THR A 277 37.68 -25.52 13.15
N LYS A 278 36.86 -25.75 14.18
CA LYS A 278 37.34 -25.84 15.59
C LYS A 278 37.07 -27.16 16.31
N CYS A 279 36.71 -28.22 15.59
CA CYS A 279 36.85 -29.59 16.07
C CYS A 279 37.86 -30.29 15.18
N LEU A 280 39.17 -30.11 15.44
CA LEU A 280 40.26 -31.00 15.02
C LEU A 280 41.59 -30.35 15.45
N SER A 281 41.90 -30.43 16.74
CA SER A 281 43.29 -30.47 17.20
C SER A 281 43.41 -31.68 18.10
N PHE A 282 43.84 -32.80 17.50
CA PHE A 282 44.36 -33.95 18.22
C PHE A 282 45.69 -33.56 18.87
N TYR A 283 45.73 -33.64 20.19
CA TYR A 283 46.70 -34.47 20.94
C TYR A 283 45.96 -35.09 22.12
#